data_AF-A0A9P7ATI4-F1
#
_entry.id   AF-A0A9P7ATI4-F1
#
_cell.length_a   1.000
_cell.length_b   1.000
_cell.length_c   1.000
_cell.angle_alpha   90.00
_cell.angle_beta   90.00
_cell.angle_gamma   90.00
#
_symmetry.space_group_name_H-M   'P 1'
#
loop_
_entity.id
_entity.type
_entity.pdbx_description
1 polymer ?
#
loop_
_entity_poly.entity_id
_entity_poly.type
_entity_poly.pdbx_seq_one_letter_code
_entity_poly.pdbx_strand_id
1 'polypeptide(L)'
;MNTVISATRSDDAARLKSQIGHYAAPIPSDGGLRPAIYNGNPSRSHLGVNHPVLVSFLCPVSHLAEFNRDPAEGQKKLASGGIHMTANDFPAFLWSGNPPGCDYDADAMTEGLLQGYLIERVSFSSV
;
A
#
# COMPACT_ATOMS: atom_id res chain seq x y z
N MET A 1 -29.75 -0.32 14.93
CA MET A 1 -28.52 0.27 15.50
C MET A 1 -27.29 0.06 14.61
N ASN A 2 -27.00 -1.16 14.12
CA ASN A 2 -25.85 -1.40 13.23
C ASN A 2 -25.83 -0.57 11.94
N THR A 3 -26.98 -0.29 11.34
CA THR A 3 -27.08 0.47 10.08
C THR A 3 -26.63 1.92 10.23
N VAL A 4 -26.94 2.56 11.36
CA VAL A 4 -26.55 3.94 11.65
C VAL A 4 -25.05 4.02 11.86
N ILE A 5 -24.47 3.12 12.67
CA ILE A 5 -23.02 3.03 12.89
C ILE A 5 -22.29 2.79 11.55
N SER A 6 -22.79 1.88 10.71
CA SER A 6 -22.19 1.61 9.41
C SER A 6 -22.28 2.80 8.45
N ALA A 7 -23.38 3.56 8.48
CA ALA A 7 -23.58 4.74 7.65
C ALA A 7 -22.66 5.87 8.09
N THR A 8 -22.62 6.19 9.40
CA THR A 8 -21.72 7.21 9.96
C THR A 8 -20.26 6.90 9.64
N ARG A 9 -19.81 5.65 9.84
CA ARG A 9 -18.45 5.23 9.48
C ARG A 9 -18.17 5.37 7.98
N SER A 10 -19.15 5.04 7.14
CA SER A 10 -19.01 5.17 5.70
C SER A 10 -18.91 6.64 5.28
N ASP A 11 -19.71 7.53 5.88
CA ASP A 11 -19.71 8.96 5.58
C ASP A 11 -18.40 9.64 6.00
N ASP A 12 -17.87 9.30 7.18
CA ASP A 12 -16.59 9.82 7.67
C ASP A 12 -15.44 9.47 6.71
N ALA A 13 -15.40 8.21 6.25
CA ALA A 13 -14.36 7.73 5.33
C ALA A 13 -14.65 8.06 3.86
N ALA A 14 -15.90 8.33 3.47
CA ALA A 14 -16.29 8.54 2.07
C ALA A 14 -15.60 9.75 1.46
N ARG A 15 -15.42 10.82 2.24
CA ARG A 15 -14.77 12.05 1.79
C ARG A 15 -13.28 11.85 1.49
N LEU A 16 -12.65 10.86 2.12
CA LEU A 16 -11.24 10.51 1.90
C LEU A 16 -11.03 9.61 0.68
N LYS A 17 -12.06 8.93 0.18
CA LYS A 17 -11.95 8.03 -0.98
C LYS A 17 -11.44 8.76 -2.22
N SER A 18 -11.88 9.99 -2.46
CA SER A 18 -11.39 10.81 -3.58
C SER A 18 -9.91 11.18 -3.46
N GLN A 19 -9.36 11.17 -2.25
CA GLN A 19 -7.99 11.57 -1.95
C GLN A 19 -7.03 10.39 -1.81
N ILE A 20 -7.52 9.16 -1.64
CA ILE A 20 -6.67 7.99 -1.37
C ILE A 20 -5.63 7.75 -2.47
N GLY A 21 -5.98 8.02 -3.73
CA GLY A 21 -5.05 7.91 -4.85
C GLY A 21 -3.88 8.90 -4.77
N HIS A 22 -4.08 10.08 -4.18
CA HIS A 22 -3.03 11.07 -3.97
C HIS A 22 -2.13 10.70 -2.79
N TYR A 23 -2.73 10.28 -1.67
CA TYR A 23 -1.96 9.86 -0.49
C TYR A 23 -1.13 8.61 -0.74
N ALA A 24 -1.69 7.65 -1.49
CA ALA A 24 -1.03 6.40 -1.81
C ALA A 24 0.05 6.54 -2.90
N ALA A 25 0.09 7.66 -3.63
CA ALA A 25 1.08 7.86 -4.69
C ALA A 25 2.51 7.88 -4.10
N PRO A 26 3.50 7.29 -4.79
CA PRO A 26 4.91 7.41 -4.42
C PRO A 26 5.33 8.86 -4.26
N ILE A 27 4.90 9.72 -5.19
CA ILE A 27 5.20 11.15 -5.23
C ILE A 27 3.90 11.95 -5.40
N PRO A 28 3.19 12.35 -4.32
CA PRO A 28 1.92 13.06 -4.38
C PRO A 28 2.00 14.42 -5.05
N SER A 29 3.17 15.07 -5.02
CA SER A 29 3.41 16.33 -5.72
C SER A 29 3.29 16.18 -7.24
N ASP A 30 3.56 15.00 -7.78
CA ASP A 30 3.53 14.71 -9.21
C ASP A 30 2.13 14.27 -9.67
N GLY A 31 1.28 13.88 -8.72
CA GLY A 31 -0.11 13.50 -8.93
C GLY A 31 -0.51 12.23 -8.19
N GLY A 32 -1.76 11.80 -8.39
CA GLY A 32 -2.26 10.55 -7.84
C GLY A 32 -1.70 9.30 -8.51
N LEU A 33 -2.04 8.15 -7.94
CA LEU A 33 -1.73 6.83 -8.50
C LEU A 33 -2.07 6.71 -9.98
N ARG A 34 -1.22 5.97 -10.70
CA ARG A 34 -1.43 5.57 -12.09
C ARG A 34 -1.42 4.04 -12.18
N PRO A 35 -2.49 3.40 -12.68
CA PRO A 35 -3.78 3.98 -13.08
C PRO A 35 -4.53 4.63 -11.89
N ALA A 36 -5.48 5.52 -12.17
CA ALA A 36 -6.25 6.17 -11.11
C ALA A 36 -7.23 5.18 -10.45
N ILE A 37 -7.43 5.35 -9.14
CA ILE A 37 -8.47 4.61 -8.40
C ILE A 37 -9.84 5.20 -8.75
N TYR A 38 -10.69 4.41 -9.40
CA TYR A 38 -12.02 4.86 -9.84
C TYR A 38 -13.09 4.62 -8.78
N ASN A 39 -13.36 5.65 -7.98
CA ASN A 39 -14.33 5.60 -6.87
C ASN A 39 -15.81 5.44 -7.30
N GLY A 40 -16.12 5.56 -8.59
CA GLY A 40 -17.48 5.42 -9.12
C GLY A 40 -17.90 3.99 -9.43
N ASN A 41 -16.99 3.02 -9.39
CA ASN A 41 -17.30 1.61 -9.61
C ASN A 41 -17.48 0.90 -8.25
N PRO A 42 -18.63 0.26 -7.97
CA PRO A 42 -18.80 -0.51 -6.75
C PRO A 42 -17.83 -1.70 -6.64
N SER A 43 -17.29 -2.17 -7.77
CA SER A 43 -16.30 -3.24 -7.80
C SER A 43 -14.93 -2.71 -7.36
N ARG A 44 -14.35 -3.36 -6.36
CA ARG A 44 -12.99 -3.10 -5.82
C ARG A 44 -11.88 -3.70 -6.68
N SER A 45 -12.15 -3.92 -7.98
CA SER A 45 -11.26 -4.61 -8.92
C SER A 45 -9.97 -3.84 -9.24
N HIS A 46 -9.87 -2.58 -8.83
CA HIS A 46 -8.73 -1.70 -9.08
C HIS A 46 -8.06 -1.25 -7.78
N LEU A 47 -8.27 -1.97 -6.67
CA LEU A 47 -7.70 -1.70 -5.36
C LEU A 47 -6.82 -2.85 -4.88
N GLY A 48 -5.97 -2.56 -3.88
CA GLY A 48 -5.14 -3.56 -3.20
C GLY A 48 -4.28 -4.36 -4.18
N VAL A 49 -4.30 -5.69 -4.07
CA VAL A 49 -3.49 -6.60 -4.90
C VAL A 49 -3.81 -6.53 -6.40
N ASN A 50 -4.95 -5.96 -6.80
CA ASN A 50 -5.29 -5.81 -8.21
C ASN A 50 -4.73 -4.53 -8.84
N HIS A 51 -4.24 -3.59 -8.01
CA HIS A 51 -3.68 -2.34 -8.49
C HIS A 51 -2.14 -2.44 -8.60
N PRO A 52 -1.52 -2.15 -9.75
CA PRO A 52 -0.10 -2.44 -10.00
C PRO A 52 0.87 -1.72 -9.06
N VAL A 53 0.49 -0.54 -8.56
CA VAL A 53 1.30 0.19 -7.55
C VAL A 53 0.99 -0.24 -6.12
N LEU A 54 -0.25 -0.62 -5.79
CA LEU A 54 -0.58 -0.97 -4.40
C LEU A 54 -0.14 -2.39 -4.07
N VAL A 55 -0.11 -3.28 -5.07
CA VAL A 55 0.33 -4.66 -4.89
C VAL A 55 1.80 -4.73 -4.45
N SER A 56 2.68 -3.86 -4.96
CA SER A 56 4.09 -3.84 -4.54
C SER A 56 4.24 -3.38 -3.09
N PHE A 57 3.40 -2.45 -2.65
CA PHE A 57 3.35 -2.00 -1.25
C PHE A 57 2.88 -3.10 -0.30
N LEU A 58 1.93 -3.92 -0.75
CA LEU A 58 1.36 -5.04 0.02
C LEU A 58 2.20 -6.31 -0.06
N CYS A 59 3.17 -6.39 -0.97
CA CYS A 59 4.09 -7.51 -1.06
C CYS A 59 4.92 -7.62 0.23
N PRO A 60 5.14 -8.83 0.78
CA PRO A 60 6.10 -9.04 1.85
C PRO A 60 7.45 -8.45 1.47
N VAL A 61 8.06 -7.68 2.37
CA VAL A 61 9.33 -7.00 2.07
C VAL A 61 10.42 -7.99 1.66
N SER A 62 10.42 -9.19 2.25
CA SER A 62 11.34 -10.30 1.94
C SER A 62 11.22 -10.82 0.50
N HIS A 63 10.06 -10.64 -0.14
CA HIS A 63 9.79 -11.07 -1.51
C HIS A 63 9.78 -9.90 -2.51
N LEU A 64 9.99 -8.66 -2.04
CA LEU A 64 9.90 -7.46 -2.87
C LEU A 64 10.93 -7.46 -4.00
N ALA A 65 12.15 -7.95 -3.74
CA ALA A 65 13.19 -8.07 -4.77
C ALA A 65 12.80 -9.06 -5.89
N GLU A 66 12.17 -10.19 -5.55
CA GLU A 66 11.64 -11.14 -6.54
C GLU A 66 10.46 -10.50 -7.30
N PHE A 67 9.55 -9.87 -6.57
CA PHE A 67 8.39 -9.18 -7.15
C PHE A 67 8.83 -8.14 -8.19
N ASN A 68 9.86 -7.33 -7.90
CA ASN A 68 10.32 -6.28 -8.80
C ASN A 68 11.00 -6.81 -10.08
N ARG A 69 11.44 -8.07 -10.11
CA ARG A 69 11.99 -8.70 -11.33
C ARG A 69 10.89 -9.00 -12.35
N ASP A 70 9.73 -9.44 -11.88
CA ASP A 70 8.53 -9.64 -12.71
C ASP A 70 7.28 -9.23 -11.91
N PRO A 71 6.90 -7.94 -11.95
CA PRO A 71 5.76 -7.44 -11.19
C PRO A 71 4.43 -8.07 -11.59
N ALA A 72 4.28 -8.48 -12.86
CA ALA A 72 3.04 -9.07 -13.34
C ALA A 72 2.86 -10.48 -12.77
N GLU A 73 3.93 -11.28 -12.75
CA GLU A 73 3.91 -12.60 -12.13
C GLU A 73 3.85 -12.52 -10.60
N GLY A 74 4.61 -11.61 -9.99
CA GLY A 74 4.54 -11.32 -8.56
C GLY A 74 3.13 -10.95 -8.11
N GLN A 75 2.43 -10.12 -8.90
CA GLN A 75 1.03 -9.76 -8.65
C GLN A 75 0.12 -10.98 -8.70
N LYS A 76 0.25 -11.84 -9.72
CA LYS A 76 -0.55 -13.07 -9.82
C LYS A 76 -0.31 -14.00 -8.64
N LYS A 77 0.95 -14.21 -8.25
CA LYS A 77 1.32 -15.02 -7.08
C LYS A 77 0.75 -14.46 -5.79
N LEU A 78 0.82 -13.14 -5.58
CA LEU A 78 0.26 -12.53 -4.37
C LEU A 78 -1.27 -12.63 -4.34
N ALA A 79 -1.94 -12.39 -5.49
CA ALA A 79 -3.39 -12.50 -5.60
C ALA A 79 -3.91 -13.94 -5.45
N SER A 80 -3.14 -14.95 -5.87
CA SER A 80 -3.49 -16.37 -5.74
C SER A 80 -3.04 -17.00 -4.41
N GLY A 81 -2.25 -16.30 -3.60
CA GLY A 81 -1.67 -16.82 -2.36
C GLY A 81 -0.39 -17.66 -2.55
N GLY A 82 0.19 -17.66 -3.76
CA GLY A 82 1.49 -18.26 -4.06
C GLY A 82 2.68 -17.57 -3.39
N ILE A 83 2.54 -16.28 -3.02
CA ILE A 83 3.40 -15.63 -2.02
C ILE A 83 2.64 -15.68 -0.70
N HIS A 84 3.13 -16.46 0.26
CA HIS A 84 2.48 -16.63 1.54
C HIS A 84 2.85 -15.50 2.49
N MET A 85 1.85 -14.92 3.17
CA MET A 85 2.01 -13.96 4.26
C MET A 85 1.55 -14.60 5.56
N THR A 86 2.46 -14.76 6.51
CA THR A 86 2.16 -15.07 7.90
C THR A 86 2.01 -13.78 8.72
N ALA A 87 1.63 -13.91 9.99
CA ALA A 87 1.57 -12.77 10.91
C ALA A 87 2.95 -12.13 11.19
N ASN A 88 4.04 -12.81 10.86
CA ASN A 88 5.41 -12.28 10.98
C ASN A 88 5.88 -11.59 9.69
N ASP A 89 5.13 -11.72 8.60
CA ASP A 89 5.46 -11.10 7.32
C ASP A 89 4.83 -9.72 7.23
N PHE A 90 5.68 -8.74 7.03
CA PHE A 90 5.29 -7.35 7.00
C PHE A 90 5.34 -6.81 5.56
N PRO A 91 4.33 -6.02 5.16
CA PRO A 91 4.32 -5.38 3.85
C PRO A 91 5.50 -4.42 3.64
N ALA A 92 5.98 -4.34 2.40
CA ALA A 92 7.07 -3.45 1.99
C ALA A 92 6.84 -1.98 2.35
N PHE A 93 5.58 -1.51 2.35
CA PHE A 93 5.28 -0.11 2.65
C PHE A 93 5.67 0.34 4.07
N LEU A 94 5.93 -0.61 4.98
CA LEU A 94 6.36 -0.29 6.33
C LEU A 94 7.83 0.15 6.38
N TRP A 95 8.67 -0.22 5.42
CA TRP A 95 10.08 0.15 5.39
C TRP A 95 10.33 1.45 4.63
N SER A 96 11.40 2.16 5.03
CA SER A 96 11.93 3.33 4.33
C SER A 96 12.31 3.02 2.87
N GLY A 97 12.58 4.09 2.13
CA GLY A 97 13.02 4.02 0.74
C GLY A 97 11.98 4.50 -0.27
N ASN A 98 12.43 4.69 -1.51
CA ASN A 98 11.60 5.12 -2.63
C ASN A 98 11.95 4.31 -3.90
N PRO A 99 11.16 3.29 -4.26
CA PRO A 99 9.90 2.86 -3.62
C PRO A 99 10.11 2.19 -2.24
N PRO A 100 9.08 2.14 -1.37
CA PRO A 100 9.16 1.58 -0.03
C PRO A 100 9.74 0.18 0.01
N GLY A 101 10.58 -0.07 1.02
CA GLY A 101 11.25 -1.35 1.19
C GLY A 101 12.44 -1.57 0.25
N CYS A 102 12.83 -0.58 -0.58
CA CYS A 102 14.05 -0.69 -1.38
C CYS A 102 15.32 -0.75 -0.52
N ASP A 103 15.27 -0.17 0.68
CA ASP A 103 16.39 -0.14 1.63
C ASP A 103 16.33 -1.30 2.63
N TYR A 104 15.43 -2.27 2.43
CA TYR A 104 15.29 -3.40 3.34
C TYR A 104 16.54 -4.28 3.34
N ASP A 105 17.08 -4.48 4.53
CA ASP A 105 18.13 -5.45 4.81
C ASP A 105 17.57 -6.59 5.69
N ALA A 106 17.74 -7.83 5.23
CA ALA A 106 17.31 -9.01 5.95
C ALA A 106 18.16 -9.26 7.22
N ASP A 107 19.40 -8.78 7.24
CA ASP A 107 20.29 -8.91 8.40
C ASP A 107 20.03 -7.80 9.44
N ALA A 108 19.37 -6.71 9.03
CA ALA A 108 19.03 -5.55 9.86
C ALA A 108 17.54 -5.17 9.76
N MET A 109 16.63 -6.14 9.92
CA MET A 109 15.20 -6.00 9.62
C MET A 109 14.48 -4.82 10.30
N THR A 110 14.97 -4.32 11.44
CA THR A 110 14.35 -3.18 12.16
C THR A 110 14.77 -1.83 11.60
N GLU A 111 15.85 -1.76 10.82
CA GLU A 111 16.29 -0.51 10.19
C GLU A 111 15.24 -0.07 9.16
N GLY A 112 14.84 1.20 9.22
CA GLY A 112 13.81 1.75 8.33
C GLY A 112 12.37 1.26 8.61
N LEU A 113 12.15 0.34 9.57
CA LEU A 113 10.81 -0.15 9.89
C LEU A 113 9.93 0.96 10.47
N LEU A 114 8.69 1.04 9.98
CA LEU A 114 7.72 2.12 10.22
C LEU A 114 8.19 3.52 9.74
N GLN A 115 9.16 3.56 8.83
CA GLN A 115 9.66 4.80 8.21
C GLN A 115 9.34 4.87 6.71
N GLY A 116 8.47 4.01 6.20
CA GLY A 116 7.99 4.10 4.83
C GLY A 116 7.24 5.41 4.56
N TYR A 117 7.34 5.93 3.33
CA TYR A 117 6.84 7.27 3.00
C TYR A 117 5.35 7.47 3.31
N LEU A 118 4.54 6.41 3.28
CA LEU A 118 3.11 6.48 3.62
C LEU A 118 2.89 6.78 5.12
N ILE A 119 3.81 6.34 5.97
CA ILE A 119 3.78 6.54 7.42
C ILE A 119 4.41 7.89 7.77
N GLU A 120 5.55 8.22 7.17
CA GLU A 120 6.24 9.50 7.39
C GLU A 120 5.35 10.70 7.11
N ARG A 121 4.48 10.64 6.09
CA ARG A 121 3.52 11.71 5.78
C ARG A 121 2.48 11.97 6.86
N VAL A 122 2.22 10.98 7.73
CA VAL A 122 1.29 11.10 8.87
C VAL A 122 2.03 11.53 10.14
N SER A 123 3.37 11.42 10.15
CA SER A 123 4.23 11.97 11.20
C SER A 123 4.31 13.49 11.06
N PHE A 124 3.74 14.22 12.02
CA PHE A 124 3.92 15.65 12.11
C PHE A 124 5.43 15.97 12.18
N SER A 125 5.95 16.68 11.16
CA SER A 125 7.20 17.42 11.36
C SER A 125 6.95 18.42 12.47
N SER A 126 7.64 18.24 13.60
CA SER A 126 7.79 19.27 14.62
C SER A 126 8.33 20.53 13.94
N VAL A 127 7.47 21.56 13.86
CA VAL A 127 7.86 22.95 13.61
C VAL A 127 8.69 23.44 14.78
#